data_AF-A0A3N5JGJ9-F1
#
_entry.id   AF-A0A3N5JGJ9-F1
#
_cell.length_a   1.000
_cell.length_b   1.000
_cell.length_c   1.000
_cell.angle_alpha   90.00
_cell.angle_beta   90.00
_cell.angle_gamma   90.00
#
_symmetry.space_group_name_H-M   'P 1'
#
loop_
_entity.id
_entity.type
_entity.pdbx_description
1 polymer ?
#
loop_
_entity_poly.entity_id
_entity_poly.type
_entity_poly.pdbx_seq_one_letter_code
_entity_poly.pdbx_strand_id
1 'polypeptide(L)'
;MPDRTSMGEAEPISADRWLQRLAELARRRGLAVGTLLSASRRDLDLLLASAAMHLPVDEGLSEREASERLRDFLATTGAMLATDHAELRRWLVDLGYVSRSDRGADYRRAAMPPWLREAAQALDADRLRVAVATARRTQDDERRARKDAWLARTAAALEVTEAPLLKSDPD
;
A
#
# COMPACT_ATOMS: atom_id res chain seq x y z
N MET A 1 33.05 11.31 19.75
CA MET A 1 32.24 10.12 19.42
C MET A 1 30.90 10.30 20.11
N PRO A 2 29.85 10.79 19.42
CA PRO A 2 28.55 10.90 20.04
C PRO A 2 27.88 9.51 20.10
N ASP A 3 27.29 9.29 21.25
CA ASP A 3 26.56 8.12 21.72
C ASP A 3 25.35 7.80 20.81
N ARG A 4 25.23 6.55 20.35
CA ARG A 4 24.13 6.06 19.48
C ARG A 4 22.93 5.54 20.28
N THR A 5 22.83 5.86 21.58
CA THR A 5 21.87 5.22 22.50
C THR A 5 20.57 6.04 22.69
N SER A 6 20.12 6.84 21.72
CA SER A 6 18.86 7.60 21.85
C SER A 6 18.04 7.72 20.56
N MET A 7 18.08 6.70 19.69
CA MET A 7 16.94 6.43 18.81
C MET A 7 15.95 5.62 19.65
N GLY A 8 14.94 6.30 20.21
CA GLY A 8 13.93 5.69 21.07
C GLY A 8 13.44 4.36 20.49
N GLU A 9 13.37 3.34 21.35
CA GLU A 9 12.82 2.04 21.01
C GLU A 9 11.50 2.26 20.27
N ALA A 10 11.51 2.02 18.96
CA ALA A 10 10.33 2.22 18.16
C ALA A 10 9.26 1.28 18.71
N GLU A 11 8.21 1.87 19.28
CA GLU A 11 7.08 1.14 19.85
C GLU A 11 6.65 0.02 18.88
N PRO A 12 6.61 -1.25 19.34
CA PRO A 12 6.20 -2.37 18.50
C PRO A 12 4.81 -2.12 17.92
N ILE A 13 4.65 -2.37 16.62
CA ILE A 13 3.33 -2.31 16.01
C ILE A 13 2.61 -3.65 16.23
N SER A 14 1.30 -3.61 16.49
CA SER A 14 0.47 -4.82 16.44
C SER A 14 0.11 -5.21 15.00
N ALA A 15 -0.23 -6.48 14.78
CA ALA A 15 -0.69 -6.96 13.48
C ALA A 15 -1.91 -6.16 12.96
N ASP A 16 -2.88 -5.87 13.82
CA ASP A 16 -4.07 -5.11 13.44
C ASP A 16 -3.74 -3.67 13.06
N ARG A 17 -2.81 -3.02 13.78
CA ARG A 17 -2.36 -1.66 13.43
C ARG A 17 -1.61 -1.64 12.12
N TRP A 18 -0.81 -2.66 11.81
CA TRP A 18 -0.18 -2.80 10.51
C TRP A 18 -1.24 -2.88 9.40
N LEU A 19 -2.21 -3.79 9.52
CA LEU A 19 -3.29 -3.95 8.53
C LEU A 19 -4.09 -2.64 8.34
N GLN A 20 -4.42 -1.95 9.44
CA GLN A 20 -5.09 -0.66 9.39
C GLN A 20 -4.28 0.38 8.61
N ARG A 21 -2.97 0.50 8.89
CA ARG A 21 -2.12 1.46 8.20
C ARG A 21 -1.97 1.15 6.72
N LEU A 22 -1.86 -0.12 6.33
CA LEU A 22 -1.86 -0.51 4.92
C LEU A 22 -3.18 -0.17 4.23
N ALA A 23 -4.32 -0.40 4.89
CA ALA A 23 -5.63 -0.03 4.38
C ALA A 23 -5.75 1.49 4.15
N GLU A 24 -5.25 2.31 5.08
CA GLU A 24 -5.19 3.78 4.94
C GLU A 24 -4.31 4.21 3.75
N LEU A 25 -3.12 3.61 3.60
CA LEU A 25 -2.22 3.88 2.49
C LEU A 25 -2.80 3.43 1.15
N ALA A 26 -3.58 2.35 1.13
CA ALA A 26 -4.20 1.80 -0.07
C ALA A 26 -5.23 2.73 -0.71
N ARG A 27 -5.72 3.73 0.05
CA ARG A 27 -6.59 4.79 -0.46
C ARG A 27 -5.86 5.77 -1.38
N ARG A 28 -4.52 5.82 -1.26
CA ARG A 28 -3.64 6.68 -2.06
C ARG A 28 -3.23 5.95 -3.35
N ARG A 29 -2.67 6.71 -4.29
CA ARG A 29 -2.08 6.22 -5.54
C ARG A 29 -0.80 7.01 -5.81
N GLY A 30 0.13 6.39 -6.52
CA GLY A 30 1.34 7.05 -6.99
C GLY A 30 2.34 7.42 -5.90
N LEU A 31 2.42 6.64 -4.82
CA LEU A 31 3.36 6.88 -3.72
C LEU A 31 4.78 6.54 -4.18
N ALA A 32 5.61 7.55 -4.43
CA ALA A 32 7.01 7.35 -4.76
C ALA A 32 7.81 6.90 -3.51
N VAL A 33 8.65 5.88 -3.67
CA VAL A 33 9.47 5.32 -2.57
C VAL A 33 10.39 6.37 -1.97
N GLY A 34 11.06 7.18 -2.82
CA GLY A 34 11.94 8.26 -2.36
C GLY A 34 11.21 9.34 -1.53
N THR A 35 9.96 9.66 -1.86
CA THR A 35 9.14 10.59 -1.07
C THR A 35 8.76 10.00 0.28
N LEU A 36 8.43 8.72 0.34
CA LEU A 36 8.15 8.05 1.61
C LEU A 36 9.40 7.97 2.49
N LEU A 37 10.57 7.76 1.89
CA LEU A 37 11.85 7.72 2.61
C LEU A 37 12.12 9.03 3.36
N SER A 38 11.79 10.18 2.76
CA SER A 38 11.99 11.50 3.38
C SER A 38 10.84 11.95 4.29
N ALA A 39 9.59 11.63 3.93
CA ALA A 39 8.42 12.17 4.61
C ALA A 39 7.82 11.24 5.68
N SER A 40 7.91 9.92 5.52
CA SER A 40 7.31 8.95 6.45
C SER A 40 8.05 7.62 6.42
N ARG A 41 9.18 7.56 7.15
CA ARG A 41 10.00 6.35 7.22
C ARG A 41 9.24 5.12 7.75
N ARG A 42 8.35 5.31 8.74
CA ARG A 42 7.52 4.22 9.27
C ARG A 42 6.57 3.62 8.23
N ASP A 43 5.93 4.46 7.41
CA ASP A 43 5.04 3.96 6.36
C ASP A 43 5.83 3.24 5.25
N LEU A 44 7.01 3.74 4.91
CA LEU A 44 7.93 3.05 4.00
C LEU A 44 8.31 1.67 4.55
N ASP A 45 8.75 1.60 5.80
CA ASP A 45 9.17 0.37 6.44
C ASP A 45 8.04 -0.68 6.46
N LEU A 46 6.78 -0.26 6.70
CA LEU A 46 5.61 -1.15 6.63
C LEU A 46 5.41 -1.71 5.21
N LEU A 47 5.53 -0.86 4.18
CA LEU A 47 5.37 -1.26 2.78
C LEU A 47 6.49 -2.21 2.33
N LEU A 48 7.73 -1.93 2.71
CA LEU A 48 8.87 -2.78 2.39
C LEU A 48 8.79 -4.13 3.12
N ALA A 49 8.44 -4.13 4.40
CA ALA A 49 8.22 -5.37 5.14
C ALA A 49 7.08 -6.20 4.53
N SER A 50 6.02 -5.53 4.06
CA SER A 50 4.88 -6.18 3.39
C SER A 50 5.28 -6.81 2.05
N ALA A 51 6.13 -6.14 1.27
CA ALA A 51 6.71 -6.69 0.05
C ALA A 51 7.62 -7.89 0.37
N ALA A 52 8.49 -7.75 1.37
CA ALA A 52 9.40 -8.80 1.81
C ALA A 52 8.66 -10.05 2.30
N MET A 53 7.45 -9.91 2.85
CA MET A 53 6.62 -11.06 3.24
C MET A 53 6.23 -12.00 2.10
N HIS A 54 6.32 -11.55 0.84
CA HIS A 54 6.09 -12.40 -0.33
C HIS A 54 7.30 -13.29 -0.64
N LEU A 55 8.46 -13.02 -0.06
CA LEU A 55 9.66 -13.82 -0.23
C LEU A 55 9.82 -14.82 0.94
N PRO A 56 10.34 -16.03 0.66
CA PRO A 56 10.64 -17.01 1.69
C PRO A 56 11.80 -16.56 2.58
N VAL A 57 11.85 -17.09 3.81
CA VAL A 57 12.98 -16.91 4.73
C VAL A 57 14.07 -17.95 4.43
N ASP A 58 13.67 -19.21 4.29
CA ASP A 58 14.60 -20.34 4.30
C ASP A 58 15.17 -20.65 2.92
N GLU A 59 14.33 -20.67 1.89
CA GLU A 59 14.73 -21.01 0.52
C GLU A 59 15.15 -19.78 -0.27
N GLY A 60 16.24 -19.87 -1.02
CA GLY A 60 16.65 -18.80 -1.94
C GLY A 60 15.74 -18.79 -3.16
N LEU A 61 15.24 -17.61 -3.54
CA LEU A 61 14.59 -17.42 -4.84
C LEU A 61 15.58 -16.96 -5.88
N SER A 62 15.43 -17.45 -7.10
CA SER A 62 16.07 -16.84 -8.25
C SER A 62 15.62 -15.38 -8.41
N GLU A 63 16.44 -14.59 -9.10
CA GLU A 63 16.08 -13.25 -9.56
C GLU A 63 14.72 -13.21 -10.25
N ARG A 64 14.44 -14.20 -11.12
CA ARG A 64 13.19 -14.29 -11.87
C ARG A 64 12.00 -14.51 -10.94
N GLU A 65 12.09 -15.48 -10.04
CA GLU A 65 11.01 -15.79 -9.09
C GLU A 65 10.77 -14.63 -8.12
N ALA A 66 11.83 -14.01 -7.60
CA ALA A 66 11.70 -12.81 -6.77
C ALA A 66 11.00 -11.68 -7.53
N SER A 67 11.34 -11.48 -8.81
CA SER A 67 10.71 -10.48 -9.66
C SER A 67 9.22 -10.76 -9.90
N GLU A 68 8.86 -12.02 -10.12
CA GLU A 68 7.46 -12.44 -10.28
C GLU A 68 6.64 -12.15 -9.01
N ARG A 69 7.13 -12.56 -7.84
CA ARG A 69 6.45 -12.29 -6.56
C ARG A 69 6.31 -10.81 -6.25
N LEU A 70 7.31 -10.00 -6.61
CA LEU A 70 7.24 -8.54 -6.44
C LEU A 70 6.28 -7.88 -7.42
N ARG A 71 6.12 -8.41 -8.64
CA ARG A 71 5.06 -7.96 -9.56
C ARG A 71 3.68 -8.27 -8.99
N ASP A 72 3.48 -9.46 -8.44
CA ASP A 72 2.21 -9.84 -7.80
C ASP A 72 1.89 -8.94 -6.60
N PHE A 73 2.90 -8.62 -5.79
CA PHE A 73 2.77 -7.64 -4.72
C PHE A 73 2.34 -6.27 -5.27
N LEU A 74 3.02 -5.75 -6.29
CA LEU A 74 2.70 -4.45 -6.90
C LEU A 74 1.34 -4.44 -7.61
N ALA A 75 0.86 -5.57 -8.09
CA ALA A 75 -0.49 -5.71 -8.65
C ALA A 75 -1.59 -5.74 -7.58
N THR A 76 -1.23 -6.02 -6.32
CA THR A 76 -2.18 -6.24 -5.22
C THR A 76 -1.91 -5.32 -4.03
N THR A 77 -1.25 -5.82 -2.99
CA THR A 77 -0.98 -5.15 -1.71
C THR A 77 -0.20 -3.84 -1.90
N GLY A 78 0.75 -3.83 -2.83
CA GLY A 78 1.64 -2.70 -3.13
C GLY A 78 1.15 -1.75 -4.22
N ALA A 79 -0.06 -1.92 -4.75
CA ALA A 79 -0.57 -1.18 -5.91
C ALA A 79 -0.76 0.34 -5.68
N MET A 80 -0.41 0.87 -4.51
CA MET A 80 -0.37 2.31 -4.25
C MET A 80 1.00 2.93 -4.57
N LEU A 81 2.05 2.11 -4.69
CA LEU A 81 3.41 2.56 -4.98
C LEU A 81 3.57 2.95 -6.45
N ALA A 82 4.35 4.00 -6.70
CA ALA A 82 4.86 4.38 -8.02
C ALA A 82 6.29 3.87 -8.17
N THR A 83 6.44 2.57 -8.41
CA THR A 83 7.73 1.89 -8.63
C THR A 83 7.48 0.67 -9.50
N ASP A 84 8.52 0.23 -10.21
CA ASP A 84 8.52 -1.10 -10.81
C ASP A 84 9.11 -2.15 -9.84
N HIS A 85 9.03 -3.42 -10.23
CA HIS A 85 9.50 -4.55 -9.44
C HIS A 85 11.03 -4.59 -9.30
N ALA A 86 11.78 -4.04 -10.26
CA ALA A 86 13.24 -4.04 -10.23
C ALA A 86 13.76 -2.96 -9.26
N GLU A 87 13.17 -1.77 -9.31
CA GLU A 87 13.44 -0.68 -8.37
C GLU A 87 13.01 -1.09 -6.95
N LEU A 88 11.81 -1.69 -6.78
CA LEU A 88 11.37 -2.18 -5.47
C LEU A 88 12.34 -3.22 -4.90
N ARG A 89 12.80 -4.16 -5.73
CA ARG A 89 13.79 -5.17 -5.30
C ARG A 89 15.10 -4.52 -4.85
N ARG A 90 15.57 -3.50 -5.57
CA ARG A 90 16.76 -2.74 -5.19
C ARG A 90 16.59 -2.06 -3.83
N TRP A 91 15.47 -1.38 -3.61
CA TRP A 91 15.17 -0.77 -2.31
C TRP A 91 15.11 -1.80 -1.18
N LEU A 92 14.51 -2.97 -1.42
CA LEU A 92 14.44 -4.04 -0.42
C LEU A 92 15.83 -4.55 -0.02
N VAL A 93 16.76 -4.65 -0.97
CA VAL A 93 18.15 -5.03 -0.69
C VAL A 93 18.90 -3.89 0.00
N ASP A 94 18.86 -2.68 -0.57
CA ASP A 94 19.58 -1.51 -0.09
C ASP A 94 19.18 -1.13 1.35
N LEU A 95 17.92 -1.38 1.72
CA LEU A 95 17.39 -1.10 3.07
C LEU A 95 17.37 -2.34 3.99
N GLY A 96 17.86 -3.49 3.53
CA GLY A 96 18.09 -4.67 4.36
C GLY A 96 16.84 -5.51 4.68
N TYR A 97 15.76 -5.39 3.90
CA TYR A 97 14.57 -6.22 4.02
C TYR A 97 14.68 -7.55 3.25
N VAL A 98 15.55 -7.58 2.24
CA VAL A 98 15.87 -8.76 1.44
C VAL A 98 17.38 -8.90 1.38
N SER A 99 17.87 -10.10 1.65
CA SER A 99 19.26 -10.47 1.44
C SER A 99 19.43 -11.05 0.04
N ARG A 100 20.59 -10.79 -0.56
CA ARG A 100 21.01 -11.34 -1.85
C ARG A 100 22.34 -12.05 -1.68
N SER A 101 22.47 -13.28 -2.17
CA SER A 101 23.76 -13.98 -2.17
C SER A 101 24.77 -13.31 -3.11
N ASP A 102 26.08 -13.50 -2.85
CA ASP A 102 27.17 -12.87 -3.63
C ASP A 102 27.19 -13.30 -5.11
N ARG A 103 26.63 -14.48 -5.43
CA ARG A 103 26.43 -14.93 -6.82
C ARG A 103 25.22 -14.28 -7.50
N GLY A 104 24.50 -13.44 -6.77
CA GLY A 104 23.40 -12.63 -7.26
C GLY A 104 22.10 -13.38 -7.54
N ALA A 105 22.04 -14.67 -7.18
CA ALA A 105 21.02 -15.60 -7.62
C ALA A 105 20.05 -16.05 -6.51
N ASP A 106 20.30 -15.73 -5.24
CA ASP A 106 19.42 -16.12 -4.14
C ASP A 106 18.91 -14.90 -3.38
N TYR A 107 17.63 -14.60 -3.56
CA TYR A 107 16.91 -13.57 -2.82
C TYR A 107 16.11 -14.22 -1.69
N ARG A 108 16.34 -13.76 -0.46
CA ARG A 108 15.64 -14.24 0.75
C ARG A 108 15.18 -13.09 1.61
N ARG A 109 14.05 -13.25 2.26
CA ARG A 109 13.56 -12.30 3.26
C ARG A 109 14.58 -12.21 4.40
N ALA A 110 15.02 -10.99 4.70
CA ALA A 110 15.88 -10.72 5.83
C ALA A 110 15.09 -10.68 7.14
N ALA A 111 15.80 -10.58 8.26
CA ALA A 111 15.17 -10.38 9.56
C ALA A 111 14.39 -9.06 9.59
N MET A 112 13.14 -9.11 10.07
CA MET A 112 12.32 -7.91 10.20
C MET A 112 12.90 -6.96 11.26
N PRO A 113 12.75 -5.63 11.07
CA PRO A 113 13.06 -4.63 12.09
C PRO A 113 12.38 -4.99 13.43
N PRO A 114 13.03 -4.70 14.59
CA PRO A 114 12.52 -5.13 15.90
C PRO A 114 11.05 -4.76 16.14
N TRP A 115 10.65 -3.54 15.78
CA TRP A 115 9.29 -3.02 15.98
C TRP A 115 8.22 -3.65 15.07
N LEU A 116 8.62 -4.38 14.03
CA LEU A 116 7.73 -5.11 13.12
C LEU A 116 7.73 -6.62 13.36
N ARG A 117 8.73 -7.14 14.08
CA ARG A 117 9.05 -8.57 14.13
C ARG A 117 7.89 -9.41 14.67
N GLU A 118 7.30 -8.98 15.77
CA GLU A 118 6.19 -9.70 16.41
C GLU A 118 4.94 -9.72 15.53
N ALA A 119 4.53 -8.55 15.01
CA ALA A 119 3.41 -8.47 14.08
C ALA A 119 3.63 -9.31 12.80
N ALA A 120 4.86 -9.33 12.27
CA ALA A 120 5.19 -10.14 11.09
C ALA A 120 5.08 -11.65 11.31
N GLN A 121 5.14 -12.13 12.56
CA GLN A 121 4.90 -13.54 12.88
C GLN A 121 3.41 -13.89 12.88
N ALA A 122 2.54 -12.91 13.15
CA ALA A 122 1.08 -13.06 13.18
C ALA A 122 0.42 -12.76 11.81
N LEU A 123 1.20 -12.34 10.82
CA LEU A 123 0.72 -11.94 9.49
C LEU A 123 1.36 -12.81 8.41
N ASP A 124 0.64 -12.94 7.29
CA ASP A 124 1.13 -13.50 6.06
C ASP A 124 0.74 -12.61 4.86
N ALA A 125 1.24 -12.95 3.68
CA ALA A 125 0.98 -12.19 2.46
C ALA A 125 -0.52 -12.17 2.07
N ASP A 126 -1.29 -13.22 2.40
CA ASP A 126 -2.72 -13.30 2.09
C ASP A 126 -3.53 -12.32 2.95
N ARG A 127 -3.27 -12.27 4.26
CA ARG A 127 -3.93 -11.32 5.18
C ARG A 127 -3.67 -9.87 4.78
N LEU A 128 -2.45 -9.55 4.34
CA LEU A 128 -2.15 -8.20 3.81
C LEU A 128 -2.97 -7.88 2.56
N ARG A 129 -3.02 -8.83 1.62
CA ARG A 129 -3.75 -8.69 0.36
C ARG A 129 -5.24 -8.51 0.60
N VAL A 130 -5.83 -9.28 1.51
CA VAL A 130 -7.24 -9.15 1.90
C VAL A 130 -7.54 -7.77 2.50
N ALA A 131 -6.71 -7.29 3.44
CA ALA A 131 -6.92 -5.98 4.05
C ALA A 131 -6.88 -4.83 3.02
N VAL A 132 -5.90 -4.84 2.13
CA VAL A 132 -5.77 -3.84 1.05
C VAL A 132 -6.93 -3.93 0.05
N ALA A 133 -7.32 -5.15 -0.35
CA ALA A 133 -8.43 -5.35 -1.28
C ALA A 133 -9.76 -4.85 -0.71
N THR A 134 -10.05 -5.15 0.55
CA THR A 134 -11.25 -4.67 1.26
C THR A 134 -11.28 -3.14 1.31
N ALA A 135 -10.17 -2.51 1.71
CA ALA A 135 -10.08 -1.04 1.80
C ALA A 135 -10.32 -0.36 0.44
N ARG A 136 -9.81 -0.94 -0.65
CA ARG A 136 -10.02 -0.42 -2.00
C ARG A 136 -11.46 -0.56 -2.47
N ARG A 137 -12.10 -1.71 -2.22
CA ARG A 137 -13.52 -1.91 -2.55
C ARG A 137 -14.41 -0.89 -1.85
N THR A 138 -14.21 -0.68 -0.54
CA THR A 138 -14.94 0.35 0.22
C THR A 138 -14.75 1.74 -0.38
N GLN A 139 -13.53 2.10 -0.80
CA GLN A 139 -13.26 3.40 -1.44
C GLN A 139 -13.97 3.54 -2.78
N ASP A 140 -13.99 2.49 -3.60
CA ASP A 140 -14.63 2.50 -4.91
C ASP A 140 -16.15 2.59 -4.80
N ASP A 141 -16.74 1.90 -3.81
CA ASP A 141 -18.16 1.97 -3.48
C ASP A 141 -18.55 3.38 -3.01
N GLU A 142 -17.78 3.98 -2.09
CA GLU A 142 -17.99 5.37 -1.67
C GLU A 142 -17.90 6.36 -2.83
N ARG A 143 -16.95 6.15 -3.75
CA ARG A 143 -16.78 7.03 -4.92
C ARG A 143 -17.97 6.91 -5.87
N ARG A 144 -18.45 5.70 -6.09
CA ARG A 144 -19.63 5.42 -6.92
C ARG A 144 -20.87 6.07 -6.33
N ALA A 145 -21.13 5.85 -5.05
CA ALA A 145 -22.25 6.46 -4.34
C ALA A 145 -22.23 8.00 -4.40
N ARG A 146 -21.06 8.62 -4.25
CA ARG A 146 -20.90 10.08 -4.40
C ARG A 146 -21.18 10.56 -5.82
N LYS A 147 -20.71 9.83 -6.84
CA LYS A 147 -20.97 10.16 -8.24
C LYS A 147 -22.46 10.06 -8.56
N ASP A 148 -23.12 9.00 -8.10
CA ASP A 148 -24.56 8.77 -8.32
C ASP A 148 -25.40 9.84 -7.62
N ALA A 149 -25.04 10.22 -6.38
CA ALA A 149 -25.69 11.31 -5.66
C ALA A 149 -25.46 12.66 -6.33
N TRP A 150 -24.27 12.92 -6.87
CA TRP A 150 -24.00 14.13 -7.65
C TRP A 150 -24.86 14.16 -8.91
N LEU A 151 -24.88 13.08 -9.70
CA LEU A 151 -25.68 12.95 -10.92
C LEU A 151 -27.17 13.19 -10.65
N ALA A 152 -27.73 12.56 -9.61
CA ALA A 152 -29.13 12.72 -9.21
C ALA A 152 -29.46 14.18 -8.83
N ARG A 153 -28.54 14.87 -8.12
CA ARG A 153 -28.72 16.30 -7.78
C ARG A 153 -28.66 17.20 -9.00
N THR A 154 -27.76 16.95 -9.96
CA THR A 154 -27.72 17.68 -11.24
C THR A 154 -28.97 17.43 -12.09
N ALA A 155 -29.46 16.19 -12.15
CA ALA A 155 -30.69 15.85 -12.89
C ALA A 155 -31.90 16.59 -12.30
N ALA A 156 -32.08 16.53 -10.98
CA ALA A 156 -33.16 17.25 -10.30
C ALA A 156 -33.05 18.78 -10.47
N ALA A 157 -31.83 19.34 -10.50
CA ALA A 157 -31.64 20.77 -10.74
C ALA A 157 -31.99 21.19 -12.17
N LEU A 158 -31.69 20.36 -13.17
CA LEU A 158 -32.03 20.60 -14.58
C LEU A 158 -33.56 20.56 -14.81
N GLU A 159 -34.26 19.57 -14.23
CA GLU A 159 -35.73 19.47 -14.30
C GLU A 159 -36.45 20.69 -13.68
N VAL A 160 -35.91 21.24 -12.59
CA VAL A 160 -36.48 22.44 -11.94
C VAL A 160 -36.29 23.70 -12.81
N THR A 161 -35.19 23.80 -13.56
CA THR A 161 -34.93 24.96 -14.43
C THR A 161 -35.75 25.00 -15.71
N GLU A 162 -36.24 23.86 -16.23
CA GLU A 162 -37.14 23.83 -17.39
C GLU A 162 -38.62 24.13 -17.04
N ALA A 163 -38.95 24.17 -15.75
CA ALA A 163 -40.34 24.19 -15.27
C ALA A 163 -41.10 25.54 -15.28
N PRO A 164 -40.54 26.72 -15.65
CA PRO A 164 -41.39 27.89 -15.88
C PRO A 164 -41.06 28.64 -17.18
N LEU A 165 -41.34 28.03 -18.34
CA LEU A 165 -41.54 28.78 -19.60
C LEU A 165 -42.88 28.47 -20.31
N LEU A 166 -43.72 27.59 -19.74
CA LEU A 166 -45.11 27.43 -20.14
C LEU A 166 -46.04 27.76 -18.96
N LYS A 167 -46.20 29.05 -18.67
CA LYS A 167 -47.46 29.55 -18.13
C LYS A 167 -48.03 30.54 -19.12
N SER A 168 -49.03 30.02 -19.82
CA SER A 168 -50.06 30.65 -20.63
C SER A 168 -50.28 32.14 -20.39
N ASP A 169 -50.27 32.91 -21.47
CA ASP A 169 -51.08 34.13 -21.58
C ASP A 169 -52.49 33.70 -22.03
N PRO A 170 -53.55 33.97 -21.25
CA PRO A 170 -54.91 34.05 -21.75
C PRO A 170 -55.33 35.53 -21.89
N ASP A 171 -55.49 35.97 -23.14
CA ASP A 171 -56.62 36.77 -23.71
C ASP A 171 -56.18 37.55 -24.96
#